data_AF-A0A0M0BM76-F1
#
_entry.id   AF-A0A0M0BM76-F1
#
_cell.length_a   1.000
_cell.length_b   1.000
_cell.length_c   1.000
_cell.angle_alpha   90.00
_cell.angle_beta   90.00
_cell.angle_gamma   90.00
#
_symmetry.space_group_name_H-M   'P 1'
#
loop_
_entity.id
_entity.type
_entity.pdbx_description
1 polymer ?
#
loop_
_entity_poly.entity_id
_entity_poly.type
_entity_poly.pdbx_seq_one_letter_code
_entity_poly.pdbx_strand_id
1 'polypeptide(L)'
;MSLRTLSKPWLVDLAWDELVTLVACLGLDFIDYLIPVLMTPIYGDILDLAGVIFCGIFFRWLGFVSLIELIPGLDVLPNFTITWLIWYVNKKRWEKSRLEDELEHWR
;
A
#
# COMPACT_ATOMS: atom_id res chain seq x y z
N MET A 1 -17.49 6.58 -33.34
CA MET A 1 -17.10 7.85 -32.70
C MET A 1 -16.21 7.48 -31.51
N SER A 2 -14.91 7.74 -31.59
CA SER A 2 -13.94 7.36 -30.56
C SER A 2 -14.15 8.23 -29.33
N LEU A 3 -14.84 7.72 -28.32
CA LEU A 3 -14.88 8.33 -26.99
C LEU A 3 -13.49 8.11 -26.39
N ARG A 4 -12.60 9.08 -26.61
CA ARG A 4 -11.37 9.22 -25.84
C ARG A 4 -11.80 9.48 -24.40
N THR A 5 -11.97 8.43 -23.62
CA THR A 5 -12.02 8.50 -22.17
C THR A 5 -10.74 9.19 -21.74
N LEU A 6 -10.88 10.46 -21.37
CA LEU A 6 -9.87 11.28 -20.73
C LEU A 6 -9.63 10.67 -19.35
N SER A 7 -8.90 9.56 -19.32
CA SER A 7 -8.33 9.00 -18.10
C SER A 7 -7.35 10.06 -17.62
N LYS A 8 -7.76 10.88 -16.64
CA LYS A 8 -6.87 11.85 -16.00
C LYS A 8 -5.90 11.05 -15.15
N PRO A 9 -4.62 10.91 -15.55
CA PRO A 9 -3.67 10.03 -14.86
C PRO A 9 -3.32 10.51 -13.44
N TRP A 10 -3.70 11.74 -13.07
CA TRP A 10 -3.41 12.35 -11.77
C TRP A 10 -4.58 12.34 -10.79
N LEU A 11 -5.79 11.99 -11.24
CA LEU A 11 -6.95 11.85 -10.34
C LEU A 11 -6.95 10.41 -9.84
N VAL A 12 -6.18 10.22 -8.78
CA VAL A 12 -6.20 9.00 -8.00
C VAL A 12 -7.58 8.97 -7.31
N ASP A 13 -8.53 8.27 -7.93
CA ASP A 13 -9.87 8.08 -7.37
C ASP A 13 -9.77 7.08 -6.22
N LEU A 14 -9.43 7.62 -5.04
CA LEU A 14 -9.25 6.89 -3.80
C LEU A 14 -10.61 6.68 -3.15
N ALA A 15 -10.97 5.41 -2.97
CA ALA A 15 -12.03 5.07 -2.04
C ALA A 15 -11.61 5.44 -0.60
N TRP A 16 -12.58 5.66 0.28
CA TRP A 16 -12.30 6.01 1.68
C TRP A 16 -11.46 4.96 2.40
N ASP A 17 -11.72 3.68 2.13
CA ASP A 17 -10.97 2.52 2.59
C ASP A 17 -9.51 2.52 2.09
N GLU A 18 -9.27 2.97 0.87
CA GLU A 18 -7.93 3.12 0.30
C GLU A 18 -7.18 4.29 0.95
N LEU A 19 -7.88 5.38 1.24
CA LEU A 19 -7.31 6.54 1.92
C LEU A 19 -6.94 6.24 3.37
N VAL A 20 -7.80 5.54 4.11
CA VAL A 20 -7.53 5.15 5.50
C VAL A 20 -6.32 4.23 5.58
N THR A 21 -6.23 3.25 4.68
CA THR A 21 -5.07 2.33 4.63
C THR A 21 -3.79 3.05 4.22
N LEU A 22 -3.85 4.01 3.29
CA LEU A 22 -2.71 4.85 2.93
C LEU A 22 -2.22 5.68 4.12
N VAL A 23 -3.13 6.35 4.83
CA VAL A 23 -2.80 7.17 5.99
C VAL A 23 -2.20 6.31 7.11
N ALA A 24 -2.70 5.10 7.31
CA ALA A 24 -2.14 4.17 8.27
C ALA A 24 -0.70 3.75 7.90
N CYS A 25 -0.45 3.37 6.65
CA CYS A 25 0.90 3.04 6.17
C CYS A 25 1.86 4.22 6.28
N LEU A 26 1.43 5.41 5.87
CA LEU A 26 2.23 6.63 5.97
C LEU A 26 2.53 6.99 7.44
N GLY A 27 1.57 6.73 8.33
CA GLY A 27 1.73 6.93 9.76
C GLY A 27 2.75 5.97 10.37
N LEU A 28 2.72 4.69 9.99
CA LEU A 28 3.71 3.69 10.41
C LEU A 28 5.11 4.09 9.95
N ASP A 29 5.31 4.33 8.65
CA ASP A 29 6.61 4.73 8.11
C ASP A 29 7.15 6.02 8.76
N PHE A 30 6.26 6.96 9.13
CA PHE A 30 6.67 8.19 9.82
C PHE A 30 7.13 7.95 11.25
N ILE A 31 6.46 7.03 11.97
CA ILE A 31 6.85 6.64 13.32
C ILE A 31 8.18 5.91 13.27
N ASP A 32 8.38 5.00 12.31
CA ASP A 32 9.64 4.26 12.15
C ASP A 32 10.80 5.18 11.80
N TYR A 33 10.57 6.25 11.04
CA TYR A 33 11.58 7.30 10.84
C TYR A 33 11.94 8.07 12.12
N LEU A 34 11.00 8.18 13.07
CA LEU A 34 11.18 8.93 14.32
C LEU A 34 11.89 8.09 15.42
N ILE A 35 11.78 6.76 15.37
CA ILE A 35 12.33 5.85 16.38
C ILE A 35 13.86 5.82 16.46
N PRO A 36 14.62 5.86 15.35
CA PRO A 36 16.07 6.00 15.35
C PRO A 36 16.52 7.27 16.09
N VAL A 37 15.72 8.33 16.05
CA VAL A 37 15.97 9.58 16.79
C VAL A 37 15.70 9.40 18.29
N LEU A 38 14.74 8.54 18.66
CA LEU A 38 14.40 8.21 20.05
C LEU A 38 15.29 7.12 20.69
N MET A 39 16.20 6.48 19.95
CA MET A 39 17.18 5.49 20.47
C MET A 39 16.56 4.33 21.26
N THR A 40 15.37 3.87 20.87
CA THR A 40 14.69 2.75 21.56
C THR A 40 14.42 1.58 20.62
N PRO A 41 15.37 0.63 20.47
CA PRO A 41 15.26 -0.47 19.51
C PRO A 41 14.07 -1.39 19.79
N ILE A 42 13.65 -1.51 21.05
CA ILE A 42 12.50 -2.34 21.46
C ILE A 42 11.18 -1.84 20.85
N TYR A 43 11.01 -0.52 20.67
CA TYR A 43 9.77 0.02 20.12
C TYR A 43 9.71 -0.14 18.60
N GLY A 44 10.87 -0.09 17.91
CA GLY A 44 10.97 -0.40 16.48
C GLY A 44 10.50 -1.82 16.20
N ASP A 45 11.11 -2.82 16.85
CA ASP A 45 10.75 -4.23 16.63
C ASP A 45 9.24 -4.54 16.84
N ILE A 46 8.59 -3.86 17.79
CA ILE A 46 7.15 -4.01 18.04
C ILE A 46 6.32 -3.40 16.90
N LEU A 47 6.73 -2.23 16.40
CA LEU A 47 6.07 -1.54 15.30
C LEU A 47 6.26 -2.25 13.98
N ASP A 48 7.46 -2.75 13.68
CA ASP A 48 7.74 -3.56 12.50
C ASP A 48 6.82 -4.79 12.47
N LEU A 49 6.70 -5.48 13.60
CA LEU A 49 5.81 -6.64 13.74
C LEU A 49 4.33 -6.27 13.58
N ALA A 50 3.90 -5.13 14.17
CA ALA A 50 2.54 -4.64 14.04
C ALA A 50 2.21 -4.24 12.60
N GLY A 51 3.13 -3.57 11.91
CA GLY A 51 3.03 -3.17 10.51
C GLY A 51 2.99 -4.36 9.57
N VAL A 52 3.83 -5.38 9.80
CA VAL A 52 3.79 -6.64 9.05
C VAL A 52 2.44 -7.35 9.22
N ILE A 53 1.91 -7.44 10.43
CA ILE A 53 0.59 -8.04 10.68
C ILE A 53 -0.50 -7.25 9.97
N PHE A 54 -0.46 -5.91 10.07
CA PHE A 54 -1.39 -5.01 9.39
C PHE A 54 -1.36 -5.23 7.88
N CYS A 55 -0.18 -5.22 7.26
CA CYS A 55 -0.01 -5.45 5.83
C CYS A 55 -0.44 -6.85 5.40
N GLY A 56 -0.20 -7.88 6.22
CA GLY A 56 -0.69 -9.24 5.97
C GLY A 56 -2.21 -9.33 5.94
N ILE A 57 -2.90 -8.63 6.84
CA ILE A 57 -4.37 -8.61 6.91
C ILE A 57 -4.96 -7.82 5.74
N PHE A 58 -4.44 -6.63 5.45
CA PHE A 58 -5.03 -5.72 4.47
C PHE A 58 -4.61 -5.99 3.02
N PHE A 59 -3.37 -6.44 2.80
CA PHE A 59 -2.79 -6.61 1.45
C PHE A 59 -2.55 -8.08 1.07
N ARG A 60 -2.95 -9.04 1.92
CA ARG A 60 -2.83 -10.50 1.69
C ARG A 60 -1.40 -10.89 1.26
N TRP A 61 -1.25 -11.46 0.06
CA TRP A 61 0.04 -11.92 -0.46
C TRP A 61 1.05 -10.78 -0.67
N LEU A 62 0.58 -9.57 -1.01
CA LEU A 62 1.45 -8.40 -1.14
C LEU A 62 1.94 -7.90 0.22
N GLY A 63 1.23 -8.22 1.29
CA GLY A 63 1.69 -7.98 2.66
C GLY A 63 2.98 -8.72 3.02
N PHE A 64 3.33 -9.81 2.32
CA PHE A 64 4.61 -10.49 2.55
C PHE A 64 5.81 -9.64 2.11
N VAL A 65 5.61 -8.64 1.25
CA VAL A 65 6.69 -7.71 0.85
C VAL A 65 7.12 -6.85 2.03
N SER A 66 6.20 -6.56 2.98
CA SER A 66 6.56 -5.82 4.18
C SER A 66 7.41 -6.63 5.16
N LEU A 67 7.63 -7.94 4.95
CA LEU A 67 8.59 -8.72 5.75
C LEU A 67 10.04 -8.23 5.60
N ILE A 68 10.31 -7.40 4.59
CA ILE A 68 11.61 -6.75 4.41
C ILE A 68 11.91 -5.78 5.57
N GLU A 69 10.89 -5.23 6.23
CA GLU A 69 11.00 -4.43 7.47
C GLU A 69 11.55 -5.22 8.66
N LEU A 70 11.51 -6.55 8.63
CA LEU A 70 12.09 -7.35 9.71
C LEU A 70 13.63 -7.41 9.62
N ILE A 71 14.21 -6.86 8.55
CA ILE A 71 15.65 -6.88 8.30
C ILE A 71 16.24 -5.56 8.81
N PRO A 72 17.01 -5.59 9.91
CA PRO A 72 17.53 -4.38 10.52
C PRO A 72 18.38 -3.59 9.52
N GLY A 73 18.04 -2.32 9.34
CA GLY A 73 18.75 -1.38 8.45
C GLY A 73 18.13 -1.21 7.06
N LEU A 74 17.07 -1.95 6.72
CA LEU A 74 16.21 -1.65 5.57
C LEU A 74 14.99 -0.78 5.92
N ASP A 75 14.80 -0.51 7.22
CA ASP A 75 13.71 0.29 7.82
C ASP A 75 13.83 1.81 7.53
N VAL A 76 14.86 2.21 6.78
CA VAL A 76 15.05 3.60 6.32
C VAL A 76 14.09 3.92 5.16
N LEU A 77 13.62 2.89 4.47
CA LEU A 77 12.68 3.04 3.37
C LEU A 77 11.25 2.99 3.90
N PRO A 78 10.31 3.79 3.34
CA PRO A 78 8.91 3.74 3.72
C PRO A 78 8.24 2.49 3.11
N ASN A 79 8.61 1.30 3.58
CA ASN A 79 8.24 0.05 2.93
C ASN A 79 6.74 -0.23 3.07
N PHE A 80 6.08 0.26 4.12
CA PHE A 80 4.62 0.11 4.25
C PHE A 80 3.90 0.93 3.17
N THR A 81 4.31 2.18 2.93
CA THR A 81 3.76 3.01 1.85
C THR A 81 4.09 2.44 0.46
N ILE A 82 5.30 1.91 0.26
CA ILE A 82 5.67 1.25 -1.00
C ILE A 82 4.80 0.00 -1.24
N THR A 83 4.61 -0.82 -0.21
CA THR A 83 3.76 -2.01 -0.26
C THR A 83 2.31 -1.63 -0.59
N TRP A 84 1.79 -0.57 0.05
CA TRP A 84 0.48 -0.02 -0.27
C TRP A 84 0.38 0.43 -1.73
N LEU A 85 1.40 1.12 -2.25
CA LEU A 85 1.40 1.64 -3.61
C LEU A 85 1.39 0.51 -4.66
N ILE A 86 2.18 -0.54 -4.42
CA ILE A 86 2.17 -1.75 -5.26
C ILE A 86 0.79 -2.42 -5.23
N TRP A 87 0.18 -2.54 -4.04
CA TRP A 87 -1.16 -3.08 -3.88
C TRP A 87 -2.22 -2.26 -4.62
N TYR A 88 -2.19 -0.93 -4.47
CA TYR A 88 -3.14 -0.02 -5.09
C TYR A 88 -3.09 -0.08 -6.61
N VAL A 89 -1.87 -0.05 -7.18
CA VAL A 89 -1.68 -0.17 -8.64
C VAL A 89 -2.18 -1.51 -9.17
N ASN A 90 -1.91 -2.60 -8.46
CA ASN A 90 -2.42 -3.91 -8.84
C ASN A 90 -3.94 -3.94 -8.78
N LYS A 91 -4.56 -3.52 -7.66
CA LYS A 91 -6.01 -3.47 -7.50
C LYS A 91 -6.70 -2.75 -8.66
N LYS A 92 -6.24 -1.55 -9.02
CA LYS A 92 -6.81 -0.79 -10.15
C LYS A 92 -6.66 -1.49 -11.49
N ARG A 93 -5.56 -2.23 -11.73
CA ARG A 93 -5.40 -3.03 -12.96
C ARG A 93 -6.44 -4.16 -13.02
N TRP A 94 -6.63 -4.88 -11.92
CA TRP A 94 -7.62 -5.96 -11.84
C TRP A 94 -9.06 -5.45 -12.01
N GLU A 95 -9.41 -4.34 -11.36
CA GLU A 95 -10.73 -3.72 -11.51
C GLU A 95 -11.00 -3.28 -12.94
N LYS A 96 -9.99 -2.68 -13.59
CA LYS A 96 -10.09 -2.27 -14.99
C LYS A 96 -10.31 -3.47 -15.92
N SER A 97 -9.52 -4.53 -15.78
CA SER A 97 -9.68 -5.73 -16.60
C SER A 97 -11.05 -6.38 -16.40
N ARG A 98 -11.56 -6.44 -15.16
CA ARG A 98 -12.89 -7.00 -14.89
C ARG A 98 -14.01 -6.17 -15.53
N LEU A 99 -13.89 -4.84 -15.51
CA LEU A 99 -14.85 -3.96 -16.17
C LEU A 99 -14.80 -4.12 -17.70
N GLU A 100 -13.61 -4.32 -18.27
CA GLU A 100 -13.45 -4.61 -19.71
C GLU A 100 -14.11 -5.95 -20.08
N ASP A 101 -13.89 -7.01 -19.29
CA ASP A 101 -14.51 -8.33 -19.48
C ASP A 101 -16.05 -8.28 -19.39
N GLU A 102 -16.59 -7.54 -18.40
CA GLU A 102 -18.03 -7.34 -18.27
C GLU A 102 -18.59 -6.60 -19.50
N LEU A 103 -17.92 -5.54 -19.96
CA LEU A 103 -18.35 -4.76 -21.12
C LEU A 103 -18.37 -5.60 -22.41
N GLU A 104 -17.42 -6.51 -22.58
CA GLU A 104 -17.40 -7.48 -23.68
C GLU A 104 -18.55 -8.49 -23.60
N HIS A 105 -18.93 -8.91 -22.38
CA HIS A 105 -20.06 -9.82 -22.20
C HIS A 105 -21.42 -9.18 -22.53
N TRP A 106 -21.58 -7.87 -22.31
CA TRP A 106 -22.81 -7.13 -22.62
C TRP A 106 -22.95 -6.67 -24.08
N ARG A 107 -21.90 -6.82 -24.90
CA ARG A 107 -21.89 -6.43 -26.31
C ARG A 107 -22.32 -7.58 -27.22
#